data_AF-A0A0B1T083-F1
#
_entry.id   AF-A0A0B1T083-F1
#
_cell.length_a   1.000
_cell.length_b   1.000
_cell.length_c   1.000
_cell.angle_alpha   90.00
_cell.angle_beta   90.00
_cell.angle_gamma   90.00
#
_symmetry.space_group_name_H-M   'P 1'
#
loop_
_entity.id
_entity.type
_entity.pdbx_description
1 polymer ?
#
loop_
_entity_poly.entity_id
_entity_poly.type
_entity_poly.pdbx_seq_one_letter_code
_entity_poly.pdbx_strand_id
1 'polypeptide(L)'
;MGIWAQFIPVVVGRGDLEVVSEKLKASKPWKVVNVLLLEKNMRKTCILPGNEEFSSWLRKVGEGENVLGDKLIRIPASMVMLDEKHLIDWVFTSEVLSDIQQLKNIALLSIRNDERVT
;
A
#
# COMPACT_ATOMS: atom_id res chain seq x y z
N MET A 1 -6.53 4.93 19.00
CA MET A 1 -6.30 3.71 18.20
C MET A 1 -5.56 4.10 16.93
N GLY A 2 -4.61 3.29 16.45
CA GLY A 2 -3.81 3.64 15.28
C GLY A 2 -2.89 2.51 14.83
N ILE A 3 -2.34 2.62 13.62
CA ILE A 3 -1.41 1.65 13.02
C ILE A 3 0.00 2.25 13.09
N TRP A 4 0.88 1.62 13.86
CA TRP A 4 2.25 2.10 14.08
C TRP A 4 3.23 1.78 12.94
N ALA A 5 2.75 1.15 11.87
CA ALA A 5 3.47 0.86 10.64
C ALA A 5 3.22 1.90 9.53
N GLN A 6 2.55 3.02 9.84
CA GLN A 6 2.23 4.06 8.86
C GLN A 6 3.40 5.03 8.66
N PHE A 7 3.51 6.06 9.50
CA PHE A 7 4.53 7.08 9.38
C PHE A 7 5.22 7.31 10.72
N ILE A 8 6.53 7.55 10.67
CA ILE A 8 7.27 8.07 11.80
C ILE A 8 6.90 9.56 12.02
N PRO A 9 6.96 10.07 13.26
CA PRO A 9 6.66 11.47 13.52
C PRO A 9 7.58 12.39 12.70
N VAL A 10 7.03 13.48 12.18
CA VAL A 10 7.84 14.50 11.49
C VAL A 10 8.55 15.34 12.53
N VAL A 11 9.89 15.30 12.54
CA VAL A 11 10.72 16.15 13.39
C VAL A 11 11.65 16.97 12.51
N VAL A 12 11.50 18.29 12.55
CA VAL A 12 12.21 19.21 11.65
C VAL A 12 13.69 19.28 12.02
N GLY A 13 14.57 19.13 11.03
CA GLY A 13 16.02 19.34 11.18
C GLY A 13 16.77 18.23 11.94
N ARG A 14 16.16 17.06 12.12
CA ARG A 14 16.69 15.94 12.90
C ARG A 14 16.99 14.73 11.99
N GLY A 15 17.98 13.93 12.36
CA GLY A 15 18.31 12.69 11.64
C GLY A 15 17.38 11.52 12.00
N ASP A 16 17.38 10.46 11.19
CA ASP A 16 16.46 9.31 11.33
C ASP A 16 16.49 8.68 12.74
N LEU A 17 17.66 8.56 13.35
CA LEU A 17 17.82 8.00 14.70
C LEU A 17 17.18 8.89 15.79
N GLU A 18 17.28 10.21 15.63
CA GLU A 18 16.66 11.15 16.56
C GLU A 18 15.13 11.11 16.43
N VAL A 19 14.62 11.04 15.19
CA VAL A 19 13.18 10.87 14.93
C VAL A 19 12.63 9.59 15.57
N VAL A 20 13.41 8.50 15.56
CA VAL A 20 13.02 7.24 16.21
C VAL A 20 12.92 7.40 17.73
N SER A 21 13.80 8.19 18.35
CA SER A 21 13.78 8.44 19.79
C SER A 21 12.58 9.28 20.25
N GLU A 22 12.01 10.09 19.36
CA GLU A 22 10.82 10.91 19.60
C GLU A 22 9.50 10.13 19.44
N LYS A 23 9.56 8.82 19.12
CA LYS A 23 8.35 7.99 18.99
C LYS A 23 7.63 7.86 20.33
N LEU A 24 6.29 7.87 20.29
CA LEU A 24 5.44 7.63 21.48
C LEU A 24 5.85 6.34 22.24
N LYS A 25 6.25 5.29 21.51
CA LYS A 25 6.69 4.02 22.10
C LYS A 25 7.98 4.11 22.94
N ALA A 26 8.80 5.14 22.72
CA ALA A 26 10.01 5.42 23.50
C ALA A 26 9.72 6.22 24.78
N SER A 27 8.51 6.78 24.92
CA SER A 27 8.15 7.65 26.04
C SER A 27 7.87 6.87 27.35
N LYS A 28 8.08 7.49 28.51
CA LYS A 28 7.76 6.90 29.83
C LYS A 28 6.29 6.46 29.96
N PRO A 29 5.29 7.23 29.51
CA PRO A 29 3.89 6.81 29.59
C PRO A 29 3.59 5.51 28.85
N TRP A 30 4.31 5.20 27.76
CA TRP A 30 4.07 3.97 27.01
C TRP A 30 4.23 2.69 27.84
N LYS A 31 5.09 2.73 28.87
CA LYS A 31 5.34 1.58 29.77
C LYS A 31 4.12 1.16 30.59
N VAL A 32 3.11 2.02 30.73
CA VAL A 32 1.89 1.75 31.47
C VAL A 32 0.65 1.65 30.58
N VAL A 33 0.83 1.70 29.24
CA VAL A 33 -0.26 1.56 28.29
C VAL A 33 -0.54 0.08 28.04
N ASN A 34 -1.79 -0.33 28.26
CA ASN A 34 -2.28 -1.63 27.83
C ASN A 34 -2.48 -1.62 26.31
N VAL A 35 -1.72 -2.47 25.61
CA VAL A 35 -1.80 -2.59 24.14
C VAL A 35 -2.74 -3.73 23.79
N LEU A 36 -3.85 -3.40 23.14
CA LEU A 36 -4.77 -4.37 22.55
C LEU A 36 -4.47 -4.49 21.05
N LEU A 37 -4.15 -5.70 20.60
CA LEU A 37 -3.83 -5.97 19.21
C LEU A 37 -5.06 -6.52 18.48
N LEU A 38 -5.40 -5.90 17.34
CA LEU A 38 -6.38 -6.42 16.40
C LEU A 38 -5.68 -7.34 15.40
N GLU A 39 -5.73 -8.64 15.64
CA GLU A 39 -5.09 -9.64 14.76
C GLU A 39 -5.91 -9.93 13.50
N LYS A 40 -7.22 -9.76 13.57
CA LYS A 40 -8.12 -10.00 12.45
C LYS A 40 -8.33 -8.71 11.65
N ASN A 41 -7.78 -8.68 10.44
CA ASN A 41 -7.99 -7.57 9.51
C ASN A 41 -9.44 -7.60 9.00
N MET A 42 -10.26 -6.68 9.52
CA MET A 42 -11.67 -6.52 9.12
C MET A 42 -11.85 -6.02 7.68
N ARG A 43 -10.80 -5.53 7.01
CA ARG A 43 -10.88 -5.27 5.56
C ARG A 43 -10.91 -6.57 4.77
N LYS A 44 -10.43 -7.71 5.29
CA LYS A 44 -10.52 -9.02 4.60
C LYS A 44 -11.96 -9.44 4.30
N THR A 45 -12.93 -9.01 5.10
CA THR A 45 -14.35 -9.26 4.83
C THR A 45 -14.95 -8.32 3.77
N CYS A 46 -14.28 -7.21 3.44
CA CYS A 46 -14.64 -6.30 2.34
C CYS A 46 -13.80 -6.56 1.08
N ILE A 47 -12.85 -7.47 1.16
CA ILE A 47 -11.97 -7.82 0.06
C ILE A 47 -12.73 -8.78 -0.85
N LEU A 48 -12.83 -8.42 -2.13
CA LEU A 48 -13.41 -9.27 -3.16
C LEU A 48 -12.75 -10.67 -3.12
N PRO A 49 -13.51 -11.75 -3.38
CA PRO A 49 -12.92 -13.09 -3.51
C PRO A 49 -11.71 -13.06 -4.46
N GLY A 50 -10.55 -13.56 -4.03
CA GLY A 50 -9.32 -13.61 -4.84
C GLY A 50 -8.25 -12.56 -4.50
N ASN A 51 -8.48 -11.68 -3.53
CA ASN A 51 -7.50 -10.65 -3.11
C ASN A 51 -6.76 -11.00 -1.79
N GLU A 52 -6.77 -12.27 -1.38
CA GLU A 52 -6.06 -12.77 -0.20
C GLU A 52 -4.54 -12.60 -0.34
N GLU A 53 -4.02 -12.80 -1.55
CA GLU A 53 -2.59 -12.64 -1.87
C GLU A 53 -2.15 -11.18 -1.71
N PHE A 54 -2.90 -10.23 -2.27
CA PHE A 54 -2.67 -8.80 -2.08
C PHE A 54 -2.68 -8.39 -0.62
N SER A 55 -3.65 -8.89 0.13
CA SER A 55 -3.80 -8.58 1.56
C SER A 55 -2.64 -9.11 2.39
N SER A 56 -2.18 -10.33 2.07
CA SER A 56 -1.03 -10.96 2.70
C SER A 56 0.26 -10.19 2.37
N TRP A 57 0.44 -9.82 1.10
CA TRP A 57 1.57 -9.02 0.65
C TRP A 57 1.62 -7.65 1.34
N LEU A 58 0.49 -6.93 1.40
CA LEU A 58 0.41 -5.61 2.03
C LEU A 58 0.74 -5.67 3.52
N ARG A 59 0.31 -6.73 4.21
CA ARG A 59 0.69 -6.97 5.62
C ARG A 59 2.21 -7.10 5.76
N LYS A 60 2.84 -7.94 4.93
CA LYS A 60 4.29 -8.14 4.92
C LYS A 60 5.07 -6.85 4.61
N VAL A 61 4.52 -5.98 3.74
CA VAL A 61 5.10 -4.65 3.51
C VAL A 61 5.05 -3.81 4.79
N GLY A 62 3.92 -3.76 5.49
CA GLY A 62 3.79 -3.05 6.76
C GLY A 62 4.66 -3.62 7.90
N GLU A 63 4.98 -4.91 7.85
CA GLU A 63 5.88 -5.59 8.79
C GLU A 63 7.37 -5.44 8.42
N GLY A 64 7.68 -4.89 7.23
CA GLY A 64 9.05 -4.72 6.74
C GLY A 64 9.67 -5.99 6.14
N GLU A 65 8.89 -7.07 5.95
CA GLU A 65 9.39 -8.36 5.45
C GLU A 65 9.60 -8.39 3.92
N ASN A 66 9.01 -7.44 3.18
CA ASN A 66 9.06 -7.37 1.72
C ASN A 66 9.96 -6.25 1.18
N VAL A 67 10.99 -5.89 1.96
CA VAL A 67 11.86 -4.74 1.67
C VAL A 67 13.18 -5.22 1.06
N LEU A 68 13.60 -4.60 -0.05
CA LEU A 68 14.84 -4.85 -0.80
C LEU A 68 15.81 -3.68 -0.55
N GLY A 69 16.62 -3.75 0.51
CA GLY A 69 17.46 -2.61 0.93
C GLY A 69 16.62 -1.45 1.48
N ASP A 70 17.20 -0.28 1.71
CA ASP A 70 16.57 0.74 2.58
C ASP A 70 15.26 1.36 2.05
N LYS A 71 14.97 1.26 0.74
CA LYS A 71 13.88 2.04 0.10
C LYS A 71 13.10 1.33 -1.00
N LEU A 72 13.32 0.03 -1.23
CA LEU A 72 12.60 -0.70 -2.26
C LEU A 72 11.70 -1.75 -1.63
N ILE A 73 10.55 -2.01 -2.25
CA ILE A 73 9.67 -3.12 -1.87
C ILE A 73 9.57 -4.09 -3.04
N ARG A 74 9.47 -5.38 -2.73
CA ARG A 74 9.24 -6.41 -3.75
C ARG A 74 7.75 -6.47 -4.06
N ILE A 75 7.38 -6.21 -5.31
CA ILE A 75 6.03 -6.40 -5.82
C ILE A 75 5.91 -7.82 -6.42
N PRO A 76 4.88 -8.62 -6.08
CA PRO A 76 4.63 -9.91 -6.69
C PRO A 76 4.37 -9.77 -8.18
N ALA A 77 4.88 -10.71 -8.99
CA ALA A 77 4.68 -10.68 -10.44
C ALA A 77 3.19 -10.73 -10.84
N SER A 78 2.36 -11.40 -10.02
CA SER A 78 0.89 -11.44 -10.16
C SER A 78 0.22 -10.07 -10.06
N MET A 79 0.91 -9.05 -9.53
CA MET A 79 0.40 -7.69 -9.35
C MET A 79 1.01 -6.70 -10.34
N VAL A 80 1.79 -7.18 -11.32
CA VAL A 80 2.48 -6.35 -12.30
C VAL A 80 1.92 -6.65 -13.69
N MET A 81 1.45 -5.61 -14.38
CA MET A 81 1.21 -5.66 -15.83
C MET A 81 2.50 -5.28 -16.55
N LEU A 82 3.00 -6.18 -17.40
CA LEU A 82 4.33 -6.04 -18.02
C LEU A 82 4.36 -5.04 -19.17
N ASP A 83 3.23 -4.88 -19.87
CA ASP A 83 3.10 -3.99 -21.01
C ASP A 83 1.70 -3.35 -21.08
N GLU A 84 1.59 -2.35 -21.94
CA GLU A 84 0.35 -1.61 -22.18
C GLU A 84 -0.75 -2.51 -22.75
N LYS A 85 -0.40 -3.53 -23.54
CA LYS A 85 -1.37 -4.42 -24.16
C LYS A 85 -2.10 -5.25 -23.10
N HIS A 86 -1.38 -5.80 -22.11
CA HIS A 86 -1.99 -6.52 -20.99
C HIS A 86 -2.92 -5.62 -20.18
N LEU A 87 -2.57 -4.33 -20.01
CA LEU A 87 -3.45 -3.37 -19.36
C LEU A 87 -4.73 -3.12 -20.18
N ILE A 88 -4.59 -2.87 -21.49
CA ILE A 88 -5.72 -2.65 -22.39
C ILE A 88 -6.64 -3.86 -22.41
N ASP A 89 -6.09 -5.06 -22.59
CA ASP A 89 -6.86 -6.31 -22.62
C ASP A 89 -7.58 -6.58 -21.28
N TRP A 90 -6.97 -6.15 -20.16
CA TRP A 90 -7.57 -6.26 -18.83
C TRP A 90 -8.70 -5.24 -18.59
N VAL A 91 -8.55 -3.99 -19.06
CA VAL A 91 -9.56 -2.93 -18.87
C VAL A 91 -10.70 -3.04 -19.89
N PHE A 92 -10.37 -3.34 -21.15
CA PHE A 92 -11.28 -3.30 -22.30
C PHE A 92 -11.52 -4.72 -22.82
N THR A 93 -12.23 -5.53 -22.04
CA THR A 93 -12.59 -6.88 -22.47
C THR A 93 -13.53 -6.86 -23.68
N SER A 94 -13.63 -7.98 -24.38
CA SER A 94 -14.54 -8.12 -25.54
C SER A 94 -15.98 -7.78 -25.19
N GLU A 95 -16.43 -8.08 -23.98
CA GLU A 95 -17.78 -7.76 -23.49
C GLU A 95 -17.98 -6.25 -23.33
N VAL A 96 -17.01 -5.57 -22.72
CA VAL A 96 -17.02 -4.11 -22.55
C VAL A 96 -16.98 -3.40 -23.90
N LEU A 97 -16.14 -3.88 -24.82
CA LEU A 97 -16.02 -3.30 -26.17
C LEU A 97 -17.29 -3.50 -27.01
N SER A 98 -18.09 -4.51 -26.69
CA SER A 98 -19.36 -4.80 -27.37
C SER A 98 -20.52 -3.93 -26.86
N ASP A 99 -20.36 -3.22 -25.73
CA ASP A 99 -21.40 -2.37 -25.14
C ASP A 99 -20.87 -0.95 -24.89
N ILE A 100 -21.28 -0.02 -25.76
CA ILE A 100 -20.93 1.40 -25.68
C ILE A 100 -21.33 2.03 -24.32
N GLN A 101 -22.39 1.56 -23.66
CA GLN A 101 -22.77 2.10 -22.35
C GLN A 101 -21.80 1.65 -21.26
N GLN A 102 -21.30 0.42 -21.31
CA GLN A 102 -20.26 -0.04 -20.39
C GLN A 102 -18.94 0.69 -20.63
N LEU A 103 -18.56 0.87 -21.89
CA LEU A 103 -17.34 1.57 -22.26
C LEU A 103 -17.29 3.00 -21.70
N LYS A 104 -18.42 3.72 -21.70
CA LYS A 104 -18.53 5.08 -21.13
C LYS A 104 -18.29 5.14 -19.61
N ASN A 105 -18.45 4.02 -18.91
CA ASN A 105 -18.29 3.96 -17.46
C ASN A 105 -16.86 3.59 -17.03
N ILE A 106 -15.94 3.45 -17.98
CA ILE A 106 -14.54 3.13 -17.70
C ILE A 106 -13.69 4.39 -17.78
N ALA A 107 -12.91 4.63 -16.73
CA ALA A 107 -11.91 5.67 -16.68
C ALA A 107 -10.57 5.08 -16.23
N LEU A 108 -9.54 5.24 -17.05
CA LEU A 108 -8.16 4.90 -16.67
C LEU A 108 -7.50 6.16 -16.09
N LEU A 109 -7.27 6.15 -14.79
CA LEU A 109 -6.55 7.22 -14.10
C LEU A 109 -5.08 6.80 -13.99
N SER A 110 -4.21 7.51 -14.72
CA SER A 110 -2.76 7.38 -14.56
C SER A 110 -2.19 8.61 -13.87
N ILE A 111 -1.12 8.40 -13.12
CA ILE A 111 -0.34 9.51 -12.57
C ILE A 111 0.46 10.09 -13.74
N ARG A 112 0.23 11.37 -14.08
CA ARG A 112 1.12 12.07 -15.01
C ARG A 112 2.47 12.20 -14.34
N ASN A 113 3.47 11.52 -14.87
CA ASN A 113 4.83 11.56 -14.36
C ASN A 113 5.57 12.80 -14.91
N ASP A 114 4.94 13.98 -14.82
CA ASP A 114 5.49 15.25 -15.32
C ASP A 114 6.41 15.95 -14.30
N GLU A 115 6.70 15.33 -13.16
CA GLU A 115 7.68 15.81 -12.18
C GLU A 115 8.99 15.02 -12.27
N ARG A 116 9.67 15.11 -13.41
CA ARG A 116 11.13 14.95 -13.41
C ARG A 116 11.74 16.25 -12.90
N VAL A 117 12.00 16.30 -11.59
CA VAL A 117 12.91 17.31 -11.02
C VAL A 117 14.29 17.08 -11.65
N THR A 118 14.65 17.99 -12.56
CA THR A 118 16.04 18.25 -12.99
C THR A 118 16.92 18.64 -11.83
#